data_AF-A0A919AMH1-F1
#
_entry.id   AF-A0A919AMH1-F1
#
_cell.length_a   1.000
_cell.length_b   1.000
_cell.length_c   1.000
_cell.angle_alpha   90.00
_cell.angle_beta   90.00
_cell.angle_gamma   90.00
#
_symmetry.space_group_name_H-M   'P 1'
#
loop_
_entity.id
_entity.type
_entity.pdbx_description
1 polymer ?
#
loop_
_entity_poly.entity_id
_entity_poly.type
_entity_poly.pdbx_seq_one_letter_code
_entity_poly.pdbx_strand_id
1 'polypeptide(L)' 'MTHDPADLTTADHLEAAREMAAADRPYLVHLLAEEAALRTTDPATAAGIRARFPDPATTREETD' A
#
# COMPACT_ATOMS: atom_id res chain seq x y z
N MET A 1 1.83 -12.26 20.88
CA MET A 1 1.01 -12.93 19.86
C MET A 1 1.51 -12.46 18.52
N THR A 2 2.33 -13.25 17.86
CA THR A 2 2.83 -12.92 16.52
C THR A 2 1.67 -13.21 15.59
N HIS A 3 1.01 -12.16 15.09
CA HIS A 3 0.07 -12.31 14.00
C HIS A 3 0.86 -12.95 12.86
N ASP A 4 0.43 -14.13 12.39
CA ASP A 4 1.09 -14.73 11.24
C ASP A 4 0.96 -13.73 10.08
N PRO A 5 2.06 -13.30 9.44
CA PRO A 5 1.99 -12.32 8.38
C PRO A 5 1.15 -12.83 7.18
N ALA A 6 0.93 -14.15 7.07
CA ALA A 6 0.04 -14.70 6.07
C ALA A 6 -1.45 -14.39 6.36
N ASP A 7 -1.85 -14.27 7.63
CA ASP A 7 -3.23 -13.99 8.07
C ASP A 7 -3.59 -12.49 8.10
N LEU A 8 -2.66 -11.60 7.75
CA LEU A 8 -2.93 -10.16 7.72
C LEU A 8 -3.99 -9.82 6.67
N THR A 9 -5.05 -9.15 7.09
CA THR A 9 -6.15 -8.75 6.22
C THR A 9 -5.76 -7.55 5.35
N THR A 10 -6.58 -7.22 4.34
CA THR A 10 -6.45 -5.98 3.56
C THR A 10 -6.42 -4.75 4.48
N ALA A 11 -7.20 -4.76 5.57
CA ALA A 11 -7.24 -3.65 6.52
C ALA A 11 -5.91 -3.48 7.26
N ASP A 12 -5.27 -4.58 7.65
CA ASP A 12 -3.97 -4.54 8.34
C ASP A 12 -2.86 -3.99 7.44
N HIS A 13 -2.87 -4.36 6.16
CA HIS A 13 -1.93 -3.80 5.18
C HIS A 13 -2.14 -2.30 4.97
N LEU A 14 -3.40 -1.84 4.93
CA LEU A 14 -3.71 -0.42 4.81
C LEU A 14 -3.33 0.38 6.07
N GLU A 15 -3.48 -0.20 7.26
CA GLU A 15 -3.04 0.44 8.50
C GLU A 15 -1.51 0.55 8.53
N ALA A 16 -0.81 -0.53 8.20
CA ALA A 16 0.65 -0.51 8.06
C ALA A 16 1.11 0.51 6.99
N ALA A 17 0.38 0.65 5.88
CA ALA A 17 0.67 1.67 4.87
C ALA A 17 0.54 3.09 5.44
N ARG A 18 -0.43 3.35 6.31
CA ARG A 18 -0.57 4.66 6.99
C ARG A 18 0.56 4.92 7.98
N GLU A 19 0.98 3.90 8.74
CA GLU A 19 2.14 4.01 9.63
C GLU A 19 3.42 4.31 8.84
N MET A 20 3.62 3.64 7.69
CA MET A 20 4.77 3.90 6.82
C MET A 20 4.72 5.29 6.17
N ALA A 21 3.52 5.82 5.92
CA ALA A 21 3.34 7.19 5.42
C ALA A 21 3.72 8.21 6.49
N ALA A 22 3.33 7.97 7.74
CA ALA A 22 3.76 8.80 8.88
C ALA A 22 5.28 8.72 9.13
N ALA A 23 5.91 7.60 8.78
CA ALA A 23 7.36 7.39 8.87
C ALA A 23 8.16 7.89 7.66
N ASP A 24 7.51 8.55 6.70
CA ASP A 24 8.13 9.06 5.46
C ASP A 24 8.86 7.97 4.65
N ARG A 25 8.20 6.81 4.52
CA ARG A 25 8.69 5.64 3.78
C ARG A 25 7.82 5.36 2.55
N PRO A 26 7.82 6.24 1.53
CA PRO A 26 6.86 6.18 0.43
C PRO A 26 6.90 4.85 -0.35
N TYR A 27 8.07 4.23 -0.48
CA TYR A 27 8.20 2.92 -1.13
C TYR A 27 7.45 1.80 -0.38
N LEU A 28 7.54 1.78 0.96
CA LEU A 28 6.85 0.79 1.79
C LEU A 28 5.34 1.02 1.78
N VAL A 29 4.91 2.29 1.75
CA VAL A 29 3.49 2.65 1.61
C VAL A 29 2.91 2.04 0.33
N HIS A 30 3.60 2.24 -0.80
CA HIS A 30 3.14 1.71 -2.09
C HIS A 30 3.09 0.18 -2.10
N LEU A 31 4.13 -0.49 -1.60
CA LEU A 31 4.17 -1.96 -1.54
C LEU A 31 3.02 -2.54 -0.72
N LEU A 32 2.74 -1.97 0.46
CA LEU A 32 1.64 -2.41 1.32
C LEU A 32 0.27 -2.17 0.68
N ALA A 33 0.12 -1.07 -0.07
CA ALA A 33 -1.10 -0.79 -0.83
C ALA A 33 -1.30 -1.76 -2.01
N GLU A 34 -0.23 -2.13 -2.72
CA GLU A 34 -0.27 -3.14 -3.78
C GLU A 34 -0.68 -4.52 -3.23
N GLU A 35 -0.10 -4.94 -2.10
CA GLU A 35 -0.48 -6.18 -1.41
C GLU A 35 -1.95 -6.17 -0.96
N ALA A 36 -2.41 -5.04 -0.41
CA ALA A 36 -3.81 -4.84 -0.06
C ALA A 36 -4.73 -4.95 -1.29
N ALA A 37 -4.32 -4.38 -2.43
CA ALA A 37 -5.06 -4.46 -3.68
C ALA A 37 -5.08 -5.88 -4.27
N LEU A 38 -4.00 -6.65 -4.14
CA LEU A 38 -3.94 -8.06 -4.58
C LEU A 38 -4.85 -8.97 -3.76
N ARG A 39 -4.97 -8.72 -2.45
CA ARG A 39 -5.87 -9.46 -1.55
C ARG A 39 -7.35 -9.05 -1.70
N THR A 40 -7.62 -7.90 -2.32
CA THR A 40 -8.98 -7.39 -2.51
C THR A 40 -9.62 -8.02 -3.74
N THR A 41 -10.70 -8.78 -3.53
CA THR A 41 -11.42 -9.48 -4.61
C THR A 41 -12.25 -8.53 -5.49
N ASP A 42 -12.63 -7.37 -4.93
CA ASP A 42 -13.36 -6.33 -5.67
C ASP A 42 -12.40 -5.43 -6.46
N PRO A 43 -12.47 -5.43 -7.80
CA PRO A 43 -11.54 -4.67 -8.63
C PRO A 43 -11.72 -3.15 -8.49
N ALA A 44 -12.92 -2.66 -8.16
CA ALA A 44 -13.15 -1.23 -7.95
C ALA A 44 -12.44 -0.74 -6.68
N THR A 45 -12.51 -1.52 -5.60
CA THR A 45 -11.80 -1.26 -4.35
C THR A 45 -10.29 -1.38 -4.54
N ALA A 46 -9.82 -2.40 -5.26
CA ALA A 46 -8.40 -2.56 -5.57
C ALA A 46 -7.85 -1.37 -6.38
N ALA A 47 -8.59 -0.88 -7.36
CA ALA A 47 -8.22 0.33 -8.12
C ALA A 47 -8.20 1.59 -7.22
N GLY A 48 -9.17 1.71 -6.31
CA GLY A 48 -9.21 2.81 -5.34
C GLY A 48 -7.99 2.84 -4.40
N ILE A 49 -7.52 1.67 -3.96
CA ILE A 49 -6.31 1.54 -3.15
C ILE A 49 -5.08 2.01 -3.94
N ARG A 50 -4.90 1.52 -5.17
CA ARG A 50 -3.78 1.92 -6.05
C ARG A 50 -3.77 3.41 -6.36
N ALA A 51 -4.95 4.00 -6.61
CA ALA A 51 -5.08 5.43 -6.88
C ALA A 51 -4.74 6.28 -5.66
N ARG A 52 -4.97 5.78 -4.44
CA ARG A 52 -4.63 6.49 -3.19
C ARG A 52 -3.13 6.45 -2.89
N PHE A 53 -2.43 5.41 -3.34
CA PHE A 53 -1.01 5.18 -3.07
C PHE A 53 -0.24 4.97 -4.38
N PRO A 54 -0.05 6.04 -5.18
CA PRO A 54 0.68 5.96 -6.44
C PRO A 54 2.13 5.55 -6.21
N ASP A 55 2.73 4.89 -7.19
CA ASP A 55 4.12 4.45 -7.11
C ASP A 55 5.06 5.66 -6.99
N PRO A 56 5.89 5.75 -5.94
CA PRO A 56 6.77 6.90 -5.73
C PRO A 56 7.94 6.95 -6.70
N ALA A 57 8.24 5.84 -7.41
CA ALA A 57 9.22 5.86 -8.49
C ALA A 57 8.63 6.47 -9.78
N THR A 58 7.31 6.35 -10.02
CA THR A 58 6.60 7.04 -11.10
C THR A 58 6.42 8.54 -10.87
N THR A 59 6.44 8.99 -9.60
CA THR A 59 6.45 10.44 -9.27
C THR A 59 7.84 11.06 -9.36
N ARG A 60 8.86 10.33 -9.80
CA ARG A 60 10.10 10.93 -10.29
C ARG A 60 9.76 11.61 -11.62
N GLU A 61 9.14 12.78 -11.56
CA GLU A 61 9.42 13.78 -12.58
C GLU A 61 10.94 13.96 -12.54
N GLU A 62 11.64 13.46 -13.56
CA GLU A 62 12.98 13.89 -13.88
C GLU A 62 12.94 15.43 -13.95
N THR A 63 13.29 16.07 -12.84
CA THR A 63 13.47 17.50 -12.79
C THR A 63 14.83 17.74 -13.43
N ASP A 64 14.84 17.91 -14.75
CA ASP A 64 15.94 18.51 -15.52
C ASP A 64 15.90 20.04 -15.38
#